data_AF-A0AA87ML02-F1
#
_entry.id   AF-A0AA87ML02-F1
#
_cell.length_a   1.000
_cell.length_b   1.000
_cell.length_c   1.000
_cell.angle_alpha   90.00
_cell.angle_beta   90.00
_cell.angle_gamma   90.00
#
_symmetry.space_group_name_H-M   'P 1'
#
loop_
_entity.id
_entity.type
_entity.pdbx_description
1 polymer ?
#
loop_
_entity_poly.entity_id
_entity_poly.type
_entity_poly.pdbx_seq_one_letter_code
_entity_poly.pdbx_strand_id
1 'polypeptide(L)'
;MSRKSITLQDLNRIQFQNQFTLSGNLVLNSKDKLYFISAIHANGNWTMNVKGNNSDSNFRNYTRKGNGDIQFFIPICANEISFTGVIEFSGFWINSSLTSH
;
A
#
# COMPACT_ATOMS: atom_id res chain seq x y z
N MET A 1 16.48 -11.20 18.65
CA MET A 1 15.96 -9.88 18.25
C MET A 1 14.68 -9.60 19.02
N SER A 2 14.62 -8.49 19.76
CA SER A 2 13.43 -8.11 20.54
C SER A 2 12.27 -7.82 19.58
N ARG A 3 11.23 -8.64 19.64
CA ARG A 3 9.99 -8.46 18.86
C ARG A 3 9.23 -7.30 19.49
N LYS A 4 9.25 -6.12 18.86
CA LYS A 4 8.45 -4.98 19.29
C LYS A 4 7.02 -5.16 18.78
N SER A 5 6.06 -5.28 19.69
CA SER A 5 4.64 -5.23 19.34
C SER A 5 4.31 -3.83 18.81
N ILE A 6 3.84 -3.73 17.56
CA ILE A 6 3.34 -2.48 17.01
C ILE A 6 1.99 -2.20 17.67
N THR A 7 1.88 -1.09 18.40
CA THR A 7 0.59 -0.60 18.89
C THR A 7 -0.12 0.20 17.79
N LEU A 8 -1.43 0.39 17.91
CA LEU A 8 -2.19 1.25 16.98
C LEU A 8 -1.64 2.69 16.95
N GLN A 9 -1.10 3.18 18.06
CA GLN A 9 -0.45 4.49 18.14
C GLN A 9 0.84 4.54 17.30
N ASP A 10 1.60 3.44 17.26
CA ASP A 10 2.80 3.35 16.43
C ASP A 10 2.46 3.40 14.94
N LEU A 11 1.34 2.79 14.50
CA LEU A 11 0.89 2.88 13.10
C LEU A 11 0.57 4.33 12.69
N ASN A 12 -0.15 5.06 13.56
CA ASN A 12 -0.43 6.48 13.33
C ASN A 12 0.86 7.29 13.21
N ARG A 13 1.87 7.01 14.03
CA ARG A 13 3.17 7.69 13.94
C ARG A 13 3.93 7.32 12.66
N ILE A 14 3.95 6.05 12.29
CA ILE A 14 4.68 5.56 11.11
C ILE A 14 4.06 6.12 9.82
N GLN A 15 2.76 6.37 9.79
CA GLN A 15 2.09 7.05 8.68
C GLN A 15 2.69 8.42 8.37
N PHE A 16 3.27 9.13 9.34
CA PHE A 16 3.93 10.42 9.11
C PHE A 16 5.44 10.29 8.84
N GLN A 17 6.06 9.16 9.17
CA GLN A 17 7.51 8.98 9.04
C GLN A 17 7.93 8.39 7.70
N ASN A 18 7.14 7.44 7.18
CA ASN A 18 7.52 6.64 6.01
C ASN A 18 6.67 6.94 4.78
N GLN A 19 6.26 8.20 4.62
CA GLN A 19 5.48 8.61 3.46
C GLN A 19 6.31 8.58 2.18
N PHE A 20 5.64 8.29 1.08
CA PHE A 20 6.21 8.36 -0.25
C PHE A 20 5.16 8.85 -1.24
N THR A 21 5.65 9.46 -2.30
CA THR A 21 4.93 9.71 -3.55
C THR A 21 5.80 9.22 -4.67
N LEU A 22 5.27 8.33 -5.50
CA LEU A 22 6.01 7.61 -6.53
C LEU A 22 5.23 7.62 -7.84
N SER A 23 5.95 7.53 -8.96
CA SER A 23 5.33 7.45 -10.29
C SER A 23 4.56 6.15 -10.47
N GLY A 24 3.41 6.21 -11.14
CA GLY A 24 2.50 5.08 -11.40
C GLY A 24 3.08 3.93 -12.24
N ASN A 25 4.28 4.10 -12.80
CA ASN A 25 4.98 3.01 -13.51
C ASN A 25 5.80 2.11 -12.58
N LEU A 26 5.95 2.49 -11.30
CA LEU A 26 6.72 1.71 -10.34
C LEU A 26 5.90 0.56 -9.76
N VAL A 27 6.50 -0.63 -9.78
CA VAL A 27 5.97 -1.80 -9.06
C VAL A 27 6.62 -1.84 -7.68
N LEU A 28 5.81 -1.82 -6.64
CA LEU A 28 6.29 -2.03 -5.28
C LEU A 28 6.30 -3.52 -5.00
N ASN A 29 7.45 -4.10 -4.66
CA ASN A 29 7.60 -5.54 -4.43
C ASN A 29 8.67 -5.91 -3.38
N SER A 30 9.02 -4.98 -2.50
CA SER A 30 10.07 -5.22 -1.50
C SER A 30 9.64 -6.26 -0.47
N LYS A 31 10.42 -7.32 -0.30
CA LYS A 31 10.13 -8.41 0.67
C LYS A 31 10.05 -7.94 2.12
N ASP A 32 10.83 -6.91 2.46
CA ASP A 32 10.91 -6.40 3.83
C ASP A 32 9.88 -5.32 4.16
N LYS A 33 9.02 -4.94 3.21
CA LYS A 33 8.08 -3.83 3.37
C LYS A 33 6.65 -4.26 3.14
N LEU A 34 5.75 -3.67 3.92
CA LEU A 34 4.32 -3.72 3.71
C LEU A 34 3.85 -2.30 3.40
N TYR A 35 3.17 -2.14 2.28
CA TYR A 35 2.80 -0.84 1.72
C TYR A 35 1.34 -0.53 2.01
N PHE A 36 1.07 0.74 2.27
CA PHE A 36 -0.26 1.29 2.51
C PHE A 36 -0.50 2.43 1.54
N ILE A 37 -1.36 2.22 0.55
CA ILE A 37 -1.68 3.24 -0.47
C ILE A 37 -2.83 4.09 0.02
N SER A 38 -2.60 5.40 0.12
CA SER A 38 -3.59 6.37 0.62
C SER A 38 -4.19 7.21 -0.49
N ALA A 39 -3.48 7.44 -1.60
CA ALA A 39 -4.00 8.24 -2.70
C ALA A 39 -3.42 7.83 -4.06
N ILE A 40 -4.18 8.10 -5.11
CA ILE A 40 -3.80 7.92 -6.51
C ILE A 40 -4.15 9.22 -7.24
N HIS A 41 -3.22 9.69 -8.04
CA HIS A 41 -3.43 10.78 -9.00
C HIS A 41 -3.43 10.22 -10.43
N ALA A 42 -4.49 10.49 -11.16
CA ALA A 42 -4.68 10.02 -12.52
C ALA A 42 -5.62 10.94 -13.29
N ASN A 43 -5.33 11.21 -14.56
CA ASN A 43 -6.21 12.01 -15.42
C ASN A 43 -7.39 11.20 -16.02
N GLY A 44 -7.43 9.89 -15.79
CA GLY A 44 -8.41 9.02 -16.45
C GLY A 44 -8.52 7.64 -15.82
N ASN A 45 -8.89 6.65 -16.64
CA ASN A 45 -9.16 5.31 -16.18
C ASN A 45 -7.91 4.60 -15.63
N TRP A 46 -8.09 4.23 -14.37
CA TRP A 46 -7.29 3.45 -13.47
C TRP A 46 -7.34 1.93 -13.49
N THR A 47 -6.21 1.23 -13.39
CA THR A 47 -6.22 -0.12 -12.81
C THR A 47 -5.07 -0.32 -11.84
N MET A 48 -5.35 -0.93 -10.69
CA MET A 48 -4.42 -1.32 -9.65
C MET A 48 -4.54 -2.81 -9.41
N ASN A 49 -3.42 -3.54 -9.47
CA ASN A 49 -3.37 -4.94 -9.07
C ASN A 49 -2.68 -5.03 -7.72
N VAL A 50 -3.39 -5.60 -6.75
CA VAL A 50 -2.96 -5.67 -5.36
C VAL A 50 -2.67 -7.13 -5.03
N LYS A 51 -1.48 -7.39 -4.47
CA LYS A 51 -1.15 -8.63 -3.78
C LYS A 51 -0.90 -8.32 -2.31
N GLY A 52 -1.87 -8.62 -1.46
CA GLY A 52 -1.79 -8.48 -0.02
C GLY A 52 -1.52 -9.81 0.70
N ASN A 53 -1.32 -9.70 2.02
CA ASN A 53 -1.12 -10.83 2.92
C ASN A 53 -2.38 -11.16 3.75
N ASN A 54 -3.57 -11.02 3.15
CA ASN A 54 -4.81 -11.32 3.87
C ASN A 54 -4.91 -12.83 4.15
N SER A 55 -5.44 -13.21 5.32
CA SER A 55 -5.70 -14.61 5.66
C SER A 55 -6.68 -15.25 4.66
N ASP A 56 -7.67 -14.48 4.18
CA ASP A 56 -8.60 -14.91 3.14
C ASP A 56 -7.94 -14.85 1.76
N SER A 57 -7.86 -15.99 1.08
CA SER A 57 -7.25 -16.14 -0.24
C SER A 57 -7.93 -15.31 -1.33
N ASN A 58 -9.23 -15.04 -1.21
CA ASN A 58 -9.97 -14.24 -2.19
C ASN A 58 -9.57 -12.77 -2.17
N PHE A 59 -9.04 -12.30 -1.04
CA PHE A 59 -8.57 -10.91 -0.85
C PHE A 59 -7.06 -10.79 -0.86
N ARG A 60 -6.32 -11.89 -1.14
CA ARG A 60 -4.87 -11.82 -1.34
C ARG A 60 -4.54 -11.15 -2.65
N ASN A 61 -5.17 -11.56 -3.74
CA ASN A 61 -4.89 -11.03 -5.07
C ASN A 61 -6.17 -10.48 -5.67
N TYR A 62 -6.24 -9.17 -5.83
CA TYR A 62 -7.42 -8.55 -6.44
C TYR A 62 -7.03 -7.35 -7.28
N THR A 63 -7.91 -7.03 -8.23
CA THR A 63 -7.76 -5.87 -9.11
C THR A 63 -8.81 -4.84 -8.73
N ARG A 64 -8.37 -3.59 -8.55
CA ARG A 64 -9.24 -2.43 -8.34
C ARG A 64 -9.15 -1.51 -9.54
N LYS A 65 -10.29 -0.98 -9.97
CA LYS A 65 -10.36 0.01 -11.05
C LYS A 65 -10.98 1.29 -10.51
N GLY A 66 -10.67 2.39 -11.18
CA GLY A 66 -11.24 3.69 -10.87
C GLY A 66 -11.03 4.65 -12.03
N ASN A 67 -11.42 5.90 -11.83
CA ASN A 67 -11.27 6.96 -12.81
C ASN A 67 -10.96 8.25 -12.08
N GLY A 68 -9.99 9.01 -12.58
CA GLY A 68 -9.56 10.25 -11.96
C GLY A 68 -8.81 10.04 -10.64
N ASP A 69 -8.62 11.14 -9.93
CA ASP A 69 -7.98 11.15 -8.63
C ASP A 69 -8.83 10.46 -7.57
N ILE A 70 -8.18 9.73 -6.67
CA ILE A 70 -8.84 9.13 -5.52
C ILE A 70 -7.98 9.23 -4.27
N GLN A 71 -8.63 9.58 -3.16
CA GLN A 71 -8.06 9.43 -1.83
C GLN A 71 -8.85 8.34 -1.09
N PHE A 72 -8.14 7.36 -0.55
CA PHE A 72 -8.74 6.28 0.20
C PHE A 72 -8.94 6.69 1.66
N PHE A 73 -10.17 6.54 2.16
CA PHE A 73 -10.47 6.74 3.58
C PHE A 73 -9.73 5.72 4.46
N ILE A 74 -9.64 4.47 4.00
CA ILE A 74 -8.83 3.42 4.60
C ILE A 74 -7.73 3.07 3.61
N PRO A 75 -6.44 3.25 3.97
CA PRO A 75 -5.33 2.91 3.09
C PRO A 75 -5.35 1.44 2.67
N ILE A 76 -5.02 1.18 1.40
CA ILE A 76 -4.94 -0.18 0.87
C ILE A 76 -3.62 -0.81 1.30
N CYS A 77 -3.69 -1.88 2.09
CA CYS A 77 -2.54 -2.66 2.51
C CYS A 77 -2.15 -3.70 1.44
N ALA A 78 -0.88 -3.72 1.04
CA ALA A 78 -0.34 -4.60 0.01
C ALA A 78 1.13 -4.96 0.24
N ASN A 79 1.54 -6.17 -0.11
CA ASN A 79 2.94 -6.58 -0.20
C ASN A 79 3.53 -6.23 -1.56
N GLU A 80 2.74 -6.43 -2.61
CA GLU A 80 3.08 -6.04 -3.96
C GLU A 80 1.92 -5.28 -4.59
N ILE A 81 2.24 -4.19 -5.29
CA ILE A 81 1.26 -3.41 -6.01
C ILE A 81 1.82 -2.91 -7.33
N SER A 82 1.00 -2.97 -8.37
CA SER A 82 1.30 -2.46 -9.70
C SER A 82 0.12 -1.66 -10.22
N PHE A 83 0.41 -0.64 -11.02
CA PHE A 83 -0.61 0.27 -11.55
C PHE A 83 -0.55 0.34 -13.07
N THR A 84 -1.67 0.76 -13.66
CA THR A 84 -1.80 1.07 -15.08
C THR A 84 -2.74 2.27 -15.19
N GLY A 85 -2.35 3.29 -15.97
CA GLY A 85 -3.14 4.52 -16.12
C GLY A 85 -3.03 5.49 -14.93
N VAL A 86 -2.09 5.27 -14.01
CA VAL A 86 -1.81 6.15 -12.87
C VAL A 86 -0.60 7.03 -13.18
N ILE A 87 -0.68 8.32 -12.83
CA ILE A 87 0.43 9.28 -12.99
C ILE A 87 1.37 9.12 -11.80
N GLU A 88 0.81 9.24 -10.60
CA GLU A 88 1.52 9.07 -9.33
C GLU A 88 0.60 8.50 -8.27
N PHE A 89 1.19 7.89 -7.27
CA PHE A 89 0.47 7.37 -6.11
C PHE A 89 1.25 7.67 -4.84
N SER A 90 0.49 7.84 -3.76
CA SER A 90 1.02 8.20 -2.46
C SER A 90 0.60 7.19 -1.41
N GLY A 91 1.46 7.02 -0.43
CA GLY A 91 1.25 6.06 0.64
C GLY A 91 2.35 6.10 1.67
N PHE A 92 2.38 5.09 2.53
CA PHE A 92 3.45 4.86 3.48
C PHE A 92 3.78 3.37 3.57
N TRP A 93 4.90 3.03 4.19
CA TRP A 93 5.30 1.65 4.38
C TRP A 93 5.72 1.35 5.82
N ILE A 94 5.57 0.09 6.22
CA ILE A 94 6.08 -0.45 7.48
C ILE A 94 7.00 -1.64 7.19
N ASN A 95 7.90 -1.98 8.11
CA ASN A 95 8.73 -3.19 7.96
C ASN A 95 7.86 -4.44 8.17
N SER A 96 7.90 -5.38 7.22
CA SER A 96 7.14 -6.64 7.29
C SER A 96 7.61 -7.53 8.45
N SER A 97 8.89 -7.45 8.82
CA SER A 97 9.49 -8.19 9.95
C SER A 97 8.93 -7.78 11.33
N LEU A 98 8.29 -6.63 11.45
CA LEU A 98 7.61 -6.18 12.68
C LEU A 98 6.19 -6.72 12.81
N THR A 99 5.68 -7.46 11.81
CA THR A 99 4.30 -7.98 11.78
C THR A 99 4.19 -9.49 11.96
N SER A 100 5.31 -10.21 12.15
CA SER A 100 5.29 -11.63 12.50
C SER A 100 5.03 -11.78 14.00
N HIS A 101 3.82 -12.21 14.34
CA HIS A 101 3.55 -12.87 15.62
C HIS A 101 4.25 -14.25 15.65
#